data_AF-A0A418KQM7-F1
#
_entry.id   AF-A0A418KQM7-F1
#
_cell.length_a   1.000
_cell.length_b   1.000
_cell.length_c   1.000
_cell.angle_alpha   90.00
_cell.angle_beta   90.00
_cell.angle_gamma   90.00
#
_symmetry.space_group_name_H-M   'P 1'
#
loop_
_entity.id
_entity.type
_entity.pdbx_description
1 polymer ?
#
loop_
_entity_poly.entity_id
_entity_poly.type
_entity_poly.pdbx_seq_one_letter_code
_entity_poly.pdbx_strand_id
1 'polypeptide(L)'
;MKLLEDVPSAVAHRPPPRRTKLTLGVAAAFLLVAAVVGVMLVASSGGSGDSATDGEPRPSGTIADWAAGVTDACTTVAAEQPIMAQGPEVRLDVANLAAVETGTRALVAAVHDVPLPADEAERAQANAAVAVGDQAAQAWTTLTDSSAEATPEQVAQAAELTAGFVAGMTQLGANCAPIG
;
A
#
# COMPACT_ATOMS: atom_id res chain seq x y z
N MET A 1 15.06 -10.78 75.72
CA MET A 1 14.96 -9.40 75.17
C MET A 1 15.43 -9.50 73.72
N LYS A 2 14.80 -9.02 72.66
CA LYS A 2 13.59 -8.21 72.38
C LYS A 2 13.34 -8.39 70.86
N LEU A 3 12.06 -8.50 70.46
CA LEU A 3 11.41 -8.08 69.18
C LEU A 3 12.25 -8.13 67.89
N LEU A 4 12.04 -9.01 66.90
CA LEU A 4 10.89 -9.13 65.99
C LEU A 4 10.28 -7.79 65.56
N GLU A 5 10.31 -7.58 64.23
CA GLU A 5 9.53 -6.59 63.46
C GLU A 5 10.11 -5.17 63.40
N ASP A 6 10.73 -4.85 62.26
CA ASP A 6 10.44 -3.57 61.60
C ASP A 6 10.63 -3.70 60.08
N VAL A 7 9.52 -4.06 59.42
CA VAL A 7 9.30 -3.91 57.99
C VAL A 7 8.60 -2.57 57.80
N PRO A 8 9.18 -1.57 57.12
CA PRO A 8 8.39 -0.47 56.60
C PRO A 8 7.77 -0.90 55.27
N SER A 9 6.52 -1.35 55.38
CA SER A 9 5.52 -1.30 54.33
C SER A 9 5.37 0.14 53.85
N ALA A 10 5.68 0.39 52.57
CA ALA A 10 5.19 1.57 51.86
C ALA A 10 4.89 1.19 50.41
N VAL A 11 3.84 0.39 50.24
CA VAL A 11 3.09 0.33 48.99
C VAL A 11 2.45 1.70 48.79
N ALA A 12 3.14 2.59 48.08
CA ALA A 12 2.54 3.81 47.56
C ALA A 12 1.71 3.42 46.32
N HIS A 13 0.43 3.15 46.53
CA HIS A 13 -0.56 3.19 45.45
C HIS A 13 -0.56 4.59 44.84
N ARG A 14 0.04 4.71 43.66
CA ARG A 14 -0.03 5.92 42.83
C ARG A 14 -1.48 6.07 42.36
N PRO A 15 -2.17 7.19 42.64
CA PRO A 15 -3.50 7.40 42.07
C PRO A 15 -3.39 7.52 40.54
N PRO A 16 -4.33 6.97 39.76
CA PRO A 16 -4.30 7.12 38.31
C PRO A 16 -4.48 8.60 37.94
N PRO A 17 -3.68 9.13 36.99
CA PRO A 17 -3.88 10.49 36.51
C PRO A 17 -5.23 10.58 35.79
N ARG A 18 -6.17 11.30 36.39
CA ARG A 18 -7.48 11.71 35.83
C ARG A 18 -7.33 12.71 34.67
N ARG A 19 -6.42 12.49 33.71
CA ARG A 19 -6.22 13.36 32.55
C ARG A 19 -6.35 12.65 31.19
N THR A 20 -6.94 11.46 31.17
CA THR A 20 -7.13 10.65 29.94
C THR A 20 -8.51 10.82 29.30
N LYS A 21 -9.25 11.88 29.61
CA LYS A 21 -10.57 12.14 28.99
C LYS A 21 -10.61 13.35 28.07
N LEU A 22 -9.58 14.21 28.11
CA LEU A 22 -9.57 15.45 27.33
C LEU A 22 -8.90 15.28 25.96
N THR A 23 -7.94 14.37 25.83
CA THR A 23 -7.29 14.05 24.53
C THR A 23 -8.14 13.18 23.62
N LEU A 24 -9.00 12.31 24.17
CA LEU A 24 -9.86 11.44 23.37
C LEU A 24 -11.02 12.20 22.70
N GLY A 25 -11.51 13.27 23.35
CA GLY A 25 -12.53 14.15 22.76
C GLY A 25 -12.01 14.95 21.57
N VAL A 26 -10.73 15.37 21.60
CA VAL A 26 -10.11 16.13 20.51
C VAL A 26 -9.87 15.23 19.29
N ALA A 27 -9.42 14.00 19.47
CA ALA A 27 -9.24 13.05 18.36
C ALA A 27 -10.59 12.69 17.70
N ALA A 28 -11.64 12.47 18.49
CA ALA A 28 -12.98 12.18 17.96
C ALA A 28 -13.58 13.37 17.20
N ALA A 29 -13.36 14.60 17.68
CA ALA A 29 -13.77 15.81 16.97
C ALA A 29 -12.99 16.00 15.66
N PHE A 30 -11.69 15.69 15.65
CA PHE A 30 -10.86 15.78 14.44
C PHE A 30 -11.29 14.77 13.37
N LEU A 31 -11.64 13.54 13.76
CA LEU A 31 -12.18 12.53 12.84
C LEU A 31 -13.56 12.92 12.30
N LEU A 32 -14.41 13.55 13.11
CA LEU A 32 -15.70 14.06 12.66
C LEU A 32 -15.56 15.22 11.67
N VAL A 33 -14.62 16.14 11.90
CA VAL A 33 -14.32 17.23 10.95
C VAL A 33 -13.75 16.68 9.64
N ALA A 34 -12.82 15.72 9.70
CA ALA A 34 -12.27 15.06 8.51
C ALA A 34 -13.34 14.32 7.70
N ALA A 35 -14.26 13.62 8.36
CA ALA A 35 -15.37 12.94 7.70
C ALA A 35 -16.36 13.93 7.05
N VAL A 36 -16.68 15.03 7.71
CA VAL A 36 -17.55 16.08 7.14
C VAL A 36 -16.87 16.78 5.96
N VAL A 37 -15.56 17.04 6.03
CA VAL A 37 -14.78 17.60 4.91
C VAL A 37 -14.71 16.62 3.73
N GLY A 38 -14.52 15.33 3.98
CA GLY A 38 -14.56 14.29 2.94
C GLY A 38 -15.92 14.20 2.23
N VAL A 39 -17.02 14.26 2.99
CA VAL A 39 -18.38 14.26 2.43
C VAL A 39 -18.68 15.56 1.66
N MET A 40 -18.21 16.72 2.15
CA MET A 40 -18.32 17.99 1.44
C MET A 40 -17.54 17.98 0.13
N LEU A 41 -16.33 17.41 0.07
CA LEU A 41 -15.55 17.31 -1.17
C LEU A 41 -16.20 16.40 -2.21
N VAL A 42 -16.85 15.31 -1.78
CA VAL A 42 -17.60 14.40 -2.66
C VAL A 42 -18.92 15.02 -3.13
N ALA A 43 -19.60 15.80 -2.29
CA ALA A 43 -20.86 16.45 -2.66
C ALA A 43 -20.68 17.76 -3.45
N SER A 44 -19.51 18.41 -3.37
CA SER A 44 -19.25 19.71 -4.02
C SER A 44 -18.73 19.60 -5.46
N SER A 45 -18.60 18.40 -6.02
CA SER A 45 -18.19 18.20 -7.43
C SER A 45 -19.30 18.53 -8.45
N GLY A 46 -20.27 19.37 -8.08
CA GLY A 46 -21.47 19.70 -8.85
C GLY A 46 -21.80 21.19 -8.93
N GLY A 47 -20.84 22.10 -8.75
CA GLY A 47 -21.12 23.55 -8.75
C GLY A 47 -20.01 24.38 -9.39
N SER A 48 -20.30 24.94 -10.56
CA SER A 48 -19.54 26.00 -11.23
C SER A 48 -19.28 27.19 -10.30
N GLY A 49 -18.01 27.60 -10.20
CA GLY A 49 -17.62 28.81 -9.49
C GLY A 49 -16.20 29.22 -9.87
N ASP A 50 -16.11 30.27 -10.68
CA ASP A 50 -14.90 31.01 -11.01
C ASP A 50 -14.12 31.39 -9.73
N SER A 51 -12.93 30.82 -9.56
CA SER A 51 -11.91 31.31 -8.63
C SER A 51 -10.57 30.76 -9.12
N ALA A 52 -9.81 31.63 -9.76
CA ALA A 52 -8.41 31.41 -10.10
C ALA A 52 -7.61 31.18 -8.81
N THR A 53 -7.44 29.92 -8.43
CA THR A 53 -6.25 29.45 -7.74
C THR A 53 -5.31 28.93 -8.81
N ASP A 54 -4.02 29.27 -8.69
CA ASP A 54 -2.90 28.60 -9.36
C ASP A 54 -2.90 27.13 -8.93
N GLY A 55 -3.88 26.39 -9.44
CA GLY A 55 -4.12 25.00 -9.14
C GLY A 55 -3.15 24.18 -9.95
N GLU A 56 -2.49 23.24 -9.29
CA GLU A 56 -1.84 22.11 -9.94
C GLU A 56 -2.64 21.68 -11.17
N PRO A 57 -1.99 21.55 -12.34
CA PRO A 57 -2.66 21.09 -13.54
C PRO A 57 -3.44 19.83 -13.18
N ARG A 58 -4.77 19.86 -13.37
CA ARG A 58 -5.58 18.65 -13.24
C ARG A 58 -4.91 17.60 -14.13
N PRO A 59 -4.61 16.39 -13.63
CA PRO A 59 -3.87 15.41 -14.41
C PRO A 59 -4.54 15.25 -15.76
N SER A 60 -3.74 15.33 -16.81
CA SER A 60 -4.20 15.41 -18.20
C SER A 60 -4.90 14.11 -18.63
N GLY A 61 -4.86 13.08 -17.78
CA GLY A 61 -5.37 11.75 -18.06
C GLY A 61 -4.50 11.04 -19.08
N THR A 62 -3.21 11.33 -19.12
CA THR A 62 -2.26 10.74 -20.07
C THR A 62 -1.59 9.50 -19.49
N ILE A 63 -0.95 8.71 -20.34
CA ILE A 63 -0.10 7.60 -19.91
C ILE A 63 1.04 8.07 -18.98
N ALA A 64 1.54 9.30 -19.16
CA ALA A 64 2.56 9.87 -18.29
C ALA A 64 2.03 10.14 -16.88
N ASP A 65 0.79 10.63 -16.75
CA ASP A 65 0.14 10.82 -15.44
C ASP A 65 -0.08 9.47 -14.74
N TRP A 66 -0.52 8.46 -15.49
CA TRP A 66 -0.67 7.10 -14.97
C TRP A 66 0.69 6.54 -14.51
N ALA A 67 1.73 6.67 -15.33
CA ALA A 67 3.08 6.21 -14.99
C ALA A 67 3.66 6.91 -13.74
N ALA A 68 3.35 8.19 -13.54
CA ALA A 68 3.71 8.91 -12.32
C ALA A 68 2.97 8.34 -11.10
N GLY A 69 1.66 8.10 -11.19
CA GLY A 69 0.91 7.46 -10.11
C GLY A 69 1.39 6.04 -9.79
N VAL A 70 1.76 5.26 -10.81
CA VAL A 70 2.35 3.93 -10.64
C VAL A 70 3.75 4.00 -10.00
N THR A 71 4.53 5.03 -10.29
CA THR A 71 5.82 5.27 -9.61
C THR A 71 5.63 5.46 -8.11
N ASP A 72 4.63 6.25 -7.72
CA ASP A 72 4.28 6.47 -6.32
C ASP A 72 3.78 5.17 -5.66
N ALA A 73 2.97 4.38 -6.37
CA ALA A 73 2.53 3.06 -5.93
C ALA A 73 3.71 2.10 -5.69
N CYS A 74 4.64 2.00 -6.66
CA CYS A 74 5.85 1.19 -6.54
C CYS A 74 6.71 1.61 -5.34
N THR A 75 6.89 2.93 -5.14
CA THR A 75 7.67 3.46 -4.01
C THR A 75 6.99 3.18 -2.67
N THR A 76 5.68 3.36 -2.60
CA THR A 76 4.89 3.10 -1.38
C THR A 76 4.91 1.64 -1.01
N VAL A 77 4.67 0.74 -1.97
CA VAL A 77 4.66 -0.70 -1.74
C VAL A 77 6.05 -1.20 -1.34
N ALA A 78 7.12 -0.71 -1.94
CA ALA A 78 8.47 -1.05 -1.52
C ALA A 78 8.76 -0.65 -0.06
N ALA A 79 8.20 0.47 0.41
CA ALA A 79 8.34 0.92 1.79
C ALA A 79 7.48 0.10 2.78
N GLU A 80 6.27 -0.27 2.38
CA GLU A 80 5.33 -1.00 3.24
C GLU A 80 5.52 -2.53 3.22
N GLN A 81 6.10 -3.06 2.14
CA GLN A 81 6.32 -4.49 1.91
C GLN A 81 7.82 -4.73 1.65
N PRO A 82 8.66 -4.78 2.70
CA PRO A 82 10.12 -4.83 2.54
C PRO A 82 10.65 -6.03 1.73
N ILE A 83 9.87 -7.11 1.61
CA ILE A 83 10.21 -8.25 0.76
C ILE A 83 10.26 -7.89 -0.73
N MET A 84 9.48 -6.90 -1.15
CA MET A 84 9.42 -6.42 -2.54
C MET A 84 10.65 -5.60 -2.91
N ALA A 85 11.28 -4.96 -1.93
CA ALA A 85 12.50 -4.17 -2.13
C ALA A 85 13.81 -4.99 -2.03
N GLN A 86 13.69 -6.30 -1.83
CA GLN A 86 14.83 -7.19 -1.75
C GLN A 86 15.13 -7.83 -3.11
N GLY A 87 16.37 -8.31 -3.25
CA GLY A 87 16.81 -8.99 -4.45
C GLY A 87 15.93 -10.20 -4.81
N PRO A 88 15.89 -10.59 -6.09
CA PRO A 88 15.07 -11.71 -6.57
C PRO A 88 15.37 -13.02 -5.82
N GLU A 89 16.59 -13.20 -5.31
CA GLU A 89 17.03 -14.37 -4.55
C GLU A 89 16.21 -14.56 -3.27
N VAL A 90 15.85 -13.46 -2.60
CA VAL A 90 15.00 -13.50 -1.40
C VAL A 90 13.56 -13.79 -1.78
N ARG A 91 13.08 -13.21 -2.88
CA ARG A 91 11.71 -13.40 -3.39
C ARG A 91 11.46 -14.81 -3.95
N LEU A 92 12.52 -15.52 -4.35
CA LEU A 92 12.48 -16.90 -4.83
C LEU A 92 12.58 -17.93 -3.71
N ASP A 93 12.85 -17.52 -2.47
CA ASP A 93 12.87 -18.44 -1.33
C ASP A 93 11.44 -18.84 -0.94
N VAL A 94 11.18 -20.16 -0.94
CA VAL A 94 9.90 -20.75 -0.54
C VAL A 94 9.47 -20.36 0.88
N ALA A 95 10.43 -20.05 1.77
CA ALA A 95 10.13 -19.55 3.11
C ALA A 95 9.45 -18.17 3.10
N ASN A 96 9.63 -17.39 2.04
CA ASN A 96 9.09 -16.04 1.90
C ASN A 96 7.80 -15.98 1.08
N LEU A 97 7.26 -17.12 0.63
CA LEU A 97 6.17 -17.19 -0.34
C LEU A 97 4.95 -16.35 0.08
N ALA A 98 4.49 -16.45 1.33
CA ALA A 98 3.36 -15.65 1.83
C ALA A 98 3.65 -14.13 1.88
N ALA A 99 4.89 -13.74 2.17
CA ALA A 99 5.29 -12.34 2.16
C ALA A 99 5.33 -11.81 0.72
N VAL A 100 5.88 -12.59 -0.23
CA VAL A 100 5.95 -12.22 -1.65
C VAL A 100 4.55 -12.16 -2.27
N GLU A 101 3.66 -13.08 -1.93
CA GLU A 101 2.25 -13.01 -2.34
C GLU A 101 1.60 -11.71 -1.82
N THR A 102 1.75 -11.42 -0.53
CA THR A 102 1.19 -10.21 0.08
C THR A 102 1.72 -8.95 -0.59
N GLY A 103 3.03 -8.88 -0.82
CA GLY A 103 3.67 -7.76 -1.50
C GLY A 103 3.23 -7.61 -2.95
N THR A 104 3.10 -8.70 -3.69
CA THR A 104 2.64 -8.68 -5.09
C THR A 104 1.18 -8.24 -5.18
N ARG A 105 0.30 -8.75 -4.32
CA ARG A 105 -1.10 -8.31 -4.26
C ARG A 105 -1.23 -6.85 -3.86
N ALA A 106 -0.40 -6.37 -2.92
CA ALA A 106 -0.37 -4.96 -2.54
C ALA A 106 0.05 -4.08 -3.73
N LEU A 107 1.07 -4.49 -4.50
CA LEU A 107 1.48 -3.80 -5.72
C LEU A 107 0.35 -3.73 -6.74
N VAL A 108 -0.27 -4.87 -7.04
CA VAL A 108 -1.36 -4.95 -8.01
C VAL A 108 -2.53 -4.05 -7.58
N ALA A 109 -2.95 -4.12 -6.31
CA ALA A 109 -4.00 -3.27 -5.78
C ALA A 109 -3.66 -1.78 -5.90
N ALA A 110 -2.45 -1.38 -5.50
CA ALA A 110 -2.01 0.01 -5.58
C ALA A 110 -1.98 0.53 -7.02
N VAL A 111 -1.63 -0.31 -8.00
CA VAL A 111 -1.64 0.04 -9.42
C VAL A 111 -3.06 0.15 -9.97
N HIS A 112 -3.98 -0.71 -9.54
CA HIS A 112 -5.41 -0.61 -9.89
C HIS A 112 -6.06 0.68 -9.37
N ASP A 113 -5.58 1.22 -8.25
CA ASP A 113 -6.06 2.49 -7.69
C ASP A 113 -5.58 3.72 -8.48
N VAL A 114 -4.60 3.56 -9.39
CA VAL A 114 -4.12 4.66 -10.24
C VAL A 114 -5.11 4.92 -11.38
N PRO A 115 -5.59 6.17 -11.55
CA PRO A 115 -6.51 6.51 -12.64
C PRO A 115 -5.92 6.19 -14.02
N LEU A 116 -6.68 5.42 -14.81
CA LEU A 116 -6.27 5.04 -16.17
C LEU A 116 -6.28 6.24 -17.14
N PRO A 117 -5.47 6.18 -18.21
CA PRO A 117 -5.48 7.19 -19.26
C PRO A 117 -6.86 7.37 -19.91
N ALA A 118 -7.14 8.60 -20.34
CA ALA A 118 -8.37 9.00 -21.00
C ALA A 118 -8.41 8.54 -22.48
N ASP A 119 -7.24 8.52 -23.14
CA ASP A 119 -7.09 8.00 -24.49
C ASP A 119 -7.24 6.47 -24.51
N GLU A 120 -7.93 5.94 -25.53
CA GLU A 120 -8.24 4.51 -25.62
C GLU A 120 -7.00 3.65 -25.90
N ALA A 121 -6.08 4.12 -26.75
CA ALA A 121 -4.88 3.38 -27.08
C ALA A 121 -3.88 3.38 -25.92
N GLU A 122 -3.74 4.49 -25.20
CA GLU A 122 -2.95 4.57 -23.97
C GLU A 122 -3.57 3.71 -22.85
N ARG A 123 -4.90 3.76 -22.69
CA ARG A 123 -5.61 2.92 -21.72
C ARG A 123 -5.42 1.44 -22.01
N ALA A 124 -5.46 1.03 -23.27
CA ALA A 124 -5.23 -0.36 -23.66
C ALA A 124 -3.81 -0.82 -23.26
N GLN A 125 -2.81 0.03 -23.40
CA GLN A 125 -1.43 -0.25 -22.96
C GLN A 125 -1.32 -0.39 -21.44
N ALA A 126 -1.89 0.55 -20.68
CA ALA A 126 -1.92 0.48 -19.22
C ALA A 126 -2.64 -0.79 -18.73
N ASN A 127 -3.81 -1.10 -19.31
CA ASN A 127 -4.57 -2.31 -18.98
C ASN A 127 -3.81 -3.60 -19.28
N ALA A 128 -2.99 -3.63 -20.33
CA ALA A 128 -2.17 -4.80 -20.64
C ALA A 128 -1.12 -5.05 -19.53
N ALA A 129 -0.50 -4.00 -18.99
CA ALA A 129 0.40 -4.14 -17.86
C ALA A 129 -0.34 -4.61 -16.59
N VAL A 130 -1.50 -4.02 -16.29
CA VAL A 130 -2.37 -4.42 -15.16
C VAL A 130 -2.75 -5.90 -15.24
N ALA A 131 -3.12 -6.39 -16.42
CA ALA A 131 -3.50 -7.79 -16.61
C ALA A 131 -2.35 -8.77 -16.34
N VAL A 132 -1.08 -8.39 -16.59
CA VAL A 132 0.09 -9.20 -16.19
C VAL A 132 0.25 -9.20 -14.67
N GLY A 133 0.00 -8.06 -14.01
CA GLY A 133 -0.05 -7.98 -12.56
C GLY A 133 -1.09 -8.91 -11.95
N ASP A 134 -2.31 -8.95 -12.51
CA ASP A 134 -3.38 -9.85 -12.06
C ASP A 134 -2.97 -11.32 -12.18
N GLN A 135 -2.30 -11.70 -13.28
CA GLN A 135 -1.76 -13.04 -13.46
C GLN A 135 -0.67 -13.37 -12.44
N ALA A 136 0.21 -12.41 -12.14
CA ALA A 136 1.25 -12.58 -11.12
C ALA A 136 0.63 -12.80 -9.73
N ALA A 137 -0.33 -11.96 -9.33
CA ALA A 137 -1.05 -12.12 -8.07
C ALA A 137 -1.75 -13.48 -7.98
N GLN A 138 -2.44 -13.90 -9.04
CA GLN A 138 -3.11 -15.20 -9.07
C GLN A 138 -2.13 -16.38 -8.99
N ALA A 139 -0.96 -16.28 -9.65
CA ALA A 139 0.07 -17.30 -9.57
C ALA A 139 0.54 -17.47 -8.11
N TRP A 140 0.87 -16.38 -7.41
CA TRP A 140 1.27 -16.45 -6.02
C TRP A 140 0.18 -16.97 -5.09
N THR A 141 -1.06 -16.50 -5.23
CA THR A 141 -2.20 -17.00 -4.43
C THR A 141 -2.43 -18.50 -4.65
N THR A 142 -2.26 -18.99 -5.88
CA THR A 142 -2.37 -20.44 -6.15
C THR A 142 -1.31 -21.24 -5.39
N LEU A 143 -0.10 -20.68 -5.24
CA LEU A 143 0.98 -21.33 -4.50
C LEU A 143 0.76 -21.30 -2.98
N THR A 144 0.21 -20.22 -2.42
CA THR A 144 -0.09 -20.14 -0.98
C THR A 144 -1.34 -20.92 -0.57
N ASP A 145 -2.38 -20.95 -1.42
CA ASP A 145 -3.63 -21.67 -1.13
C ASP A 145 -3.50 -23.20 -1.36
N SER A 146 -2.45 -23.63 -2.07
CA SER A 146 -2.16 -25.05 -2.28
C SER A 146 -1.72 -25.72 -0.97
N SER A 147 -2.28 -26.91 -0.71
CA SER A 147 -1.82 -27.78 0.38
C SER A 147 -0.56 -28.58 0.04
N ALA A 148 -0.19 -28.63 -1.25
CA ALA A 148 1.06 -29.20 -1.72
C ALA A 148 2.17 -28.14 -1.66
N GLU A 149 3.38 -28.57 -1.32
CA GLU A 149 4.58 -27.71 -1.29
C GLU A 149 4.87 -27.16 -2.69
N ALA A 150 5.07 -25.85 -2.78
CA ALA A 150 5.38 -25.17 -4.04
C ALA A 150 6.75 -25.62 -4.56
N THR A 151 6.83 -25.99 -5.84
CA THR A 151 8.12 -26.36 -6.45
C THR A 151 8.92 -25.11 -6.82
N PRO A 152 10.26 -25.20 -6.89
CA PRO A 152 11.10 -24.10 -7.33
C PRO A 152 10.71 -23.53 -8.70
N GLU A 153 10.27 -24.38 -9.63
CA GLU A 153 9.83 -23.97 -10.97
C GLU A 153 8.54 -23.15 -10.91
N GLN A 154 7.61 -23.52 -10.05
CA GLN A 154 6.36 -22.77 -9.85
C GLN A 154 6.62 -21.40 -9.25
N VAL A 155 7.52 -21.33 -8.25
CA VAL A 155 7.95 -20.07 -7.63
C VAL A 155 8.66 -19.18 -8.67
N ALA A 156 9.56 -19.76 -9.48
CA ALA A 156 10.24 -19.03 -10.55
C ALA A 156 9.24 -18.47 -11.57
N GLN A 157 8.23 -19.24 -11.97
CA GLN A 157 7.20 -18.79 -12.91
C GLN A 157 6.36 -17.63 -12.35
N ALA A 158 5.98 -17.68 -11.07
CA ALA A 158 5.27 -16.57 -10.42
C ALA A 158 6.15 -15.31 -10.30
N ALA A 159 7.44 -15.49 -10.01
CA ALA A 159 8.41 -14.40 -9.99
C ALA A 159 8.63 -13.77 -11.38
N GLU A 160 8.70 -14.58 -12.44
CA GLU A 160 8.79 -14.10 -13.82
C GLU A 160 7.58 -13.25 -14.21
N LEU A 161 6.36 -13.65 -13.83
CA LEU A 161 5.16 -12.83 -14.05
C LEU A 161 5.25 -11.49 -13.31
N THR A 162 5.75 -11.49 -12.07
CA THR A 162 5.94 -10.27 -11.27
C THR A 162 6.98 -9.35 -11.92
N ALA A 163 8.09 -9.91 -12.41
CA ALA A 163 9.11 -9.16 -13.14
C ALA A 163 8.57 -8.61 -14.46
N GLY A 164 7.76 -9.38 -15.19
CA GLY A 164 7.08 -8.96 -16.40
C GLY A 164 6.11 -7.80 -16.15
N PHE A 165 5.37 -7.84 -15.05
CA PHE A 165 4.50 -6.74 -14.62
C PHE A 165 5.29 -5.46 -14.36
N VAL A 166 6.34 -5.53 -13.54
CA VAL A 166 7.22 -4.38 -13.23
C VAL A 166 7.89 -3.83 -14.50
N ALA A 167 8.36 -4.71 -15.39
CA ALA A 167 8.94 -4.32 -16.66
C ALA A 167 7.92 -3.64 -17.58
N GLY A 168 6.68 -4.13 -17.65
CA GLY A 168 5.60 -3.53 -18.42
C GLY A 168 5.28 -2.11 -17.95
N MET A 169 5.16 -1.90 -16.64
CA MET A 169 4.98 -0.56 -16.07
C MET A 169 6.17 0.37 -16.37
N THR A 170 7.39 -0.16 -16.29
CA THR A 170 8.61 0.61 -16.57
C THR A 170 8.72 1.01 -18.03
N GLN A 171 8.30 0.15 -18.97
CA GLN A 171 8.23 0.46 -20.40
C GLN A 171 7.26 1.61 -20.72
N LEU A 172 6.21 1.75 -19.91
CA LEU A 172 5.23 2.84 -20.00
C LEU A 172 5.68 4.11 -19.28
N GLY A 173 6.87 4.10 -18.67
CA GLY A 173 7.51 5.28 -18.07
C GLY A 173 7.46 5.34 -16.54
N ALA A 174 6.89 4.33 -15.85
CA ALA A 174 6.91 4.29 -14.40
C ALA A 174 8.32 3.95 -13.87
N ASN A 175 8.70 4.52 -12.73
CA ASN A 175 9.94 4.15 -12.04
C ASN A 175 9.64 3.19 -10.89
N CYS A 176 9.86 1.90 -11.13
CA CYS A 176 9.70 0.85 -10.13
C CYS A 176 11.04 0.25 -9.67
N ALA A 177 12.14 1.02 -9.78
CA ALA A 177 13.46 0.61 -9.29
C ALA A 177 13.48 0.11 -7.82
N PRO A 178 12.63 0.60 -6.90
CA PRO A 178 12.55 0.04 -5.55
C PRO A 178 12.01 -1.40 -5.47
N ILE A 179 11.39 -1.94 -6.51
CA ILE A 179 10.82 -3.31 -6.58
C ILE A 179 11.56 -4.20 -7.59
N GLY A 180 12.30 -3.58 -8.52
CA GLY A 180 13.03 -4.23 -9.61
C GLY A 180 14.18 -5.09 -9.13
#